data_AF-A0AAE0SRF6-F1
#
_entry.id   AF-A0AAE0SRF6-F1
#
_cell.length_a   1.000
_cell.length_b   1.000
_cell.length_c   1.000
_cell.angle_alpha   90.00
_cell.angle_beta   90.00
_cell.angle_gamma   90.00
#
_symmetry.space_group_name_H-M   'P 1'
#
loop_
_entity.id
_entity.type
_entity.pdbx_description
1 polymer ?
#
loop_
_entity_poly.entity_id
_entity_poly.type
_entity_poly.pdbx_seq_one_letter_code
_entity_poly.pdbx_strand_id
1 'polypeptide(L)'
;MMNQAMSPVGFVAKLSDHTTIQNGDVVKLDKVDMNDGNGYHPANGVFRAPVKGMYMLSITAMNREGDPVHLALMNGVKELTRLFSRRHC
;
A
#
# COMPACT_ATOMS: atom_id res chain seq x y z
N MET A 1 -29.65 -10.10 -22.79
CA MET A 1 -28.61 -10.42 -21.80
C MET A 1 -27.62 -9.27 -21.79
N MET A 2 -27.56 -8.47 -20.71
CA MET A 2 -26.60 -7.38 -20.61
C MET A 2 -25.24 -7.96 -20.22
N ASN A 3 -24.24 -7.72 -21.05
CA ASN A 3 -22.85 -8.03 -20.78
C ASN A 3 -22.38 -7.16 -19.60
N GLN A 4 -22.32 -7.73 -18.40
CA GLN A 4 -21.74 -7.07 -17.23
C GLN A 4 -20.24 -6.98 -17.47
N ALA A 5 -19.75 -5.80 -17.85
CA ALA A 5 -18.32 -5.52 -17.81
C ALA A 5 -17.85 -5.69 -16.37
N MET A 6 -16.80 -6.49 -16.16
CA MET A 6 -16.22 -6.72 -14.85
C MET A 6 -15.86 -5.37 -14.22
N SER A 7 -16.36 -5.09 -13.01
CA SER A 7 -16.03 -3.82 -12.34
C SER A 7 -14.53 -3.74 -12.13
N PRO A 8 -13.87 -2.63 -12.52
CA PRO A 8 -12.44 -2.47 -12.31
C PRO A 8 -12.11 -2.57 -10.82
N VAL A 9 -10.97 -3.16 -10.50
CA VAL A 9 -10.44 -3.24 -9.14
C VAL A 9 -9.02 -2.70 -9.15
N GLY A 10 -8.77 -1.66 -8.35
CA GLY A 10 -7.45 -1.06 -8.26
C GLY A 10 -7.45 0.15 -7.34
N PHE A 11 -6.27 0.52 -6.84
CA PHE A 11 -6.12 1.72 -6.04
C PHE A 11 -4.79 2.41 -6.33
N VAL A 12 -4.77 3.72 -6.11
CA VAL A 12 -3.55 4.54 -6.08
C VAL A 12 -3.65 5.42 -4.85
N ALA A 13 -2.69 5.29 -3.94
CA ALA A 13 -2.64 6.08 -2.71
C ALA A 13 -1.20 6.49 -2.39
N LYS A 14 -1.07 7.59 -1.65
CA LYS A 14 0.22 8.16 -1.22
C LYS A 14 0.06 8.86 0.14
N LEU A 15 1.18 9.16 0.77
CA LEU A 15 1.21 10.09 1.89
C LEU A 15 1.03 11.53 1.37
N SER A 16 0.21 12.34 2.04
CA SER A 16 0.14 13.78 1.76
C SER A 16 1.38 14.53 2.25
N ASP A 17 1.96 14.07 3.37
CA ASP A 17 3.05 14.70 4.10
C ASP A 17 4.04 13.68 4.68
N HIS A 18 5.17 14.17 5.18
CA HIS A 18 6.09 13.35 5.95
C HIS A 18 5.42 12.84 7.23
N THR A 19 5.60 11.55 7.53
CA THR A 19 5.07 10.92 8.73
C THR A 19 6.14 10.10 9.43
N THR A 20 5.96 9.90 10.73
CA THR A 20 6.79 9.00 11.53
C THR A 20 6.04 7.68 11.70
N ILE A 21 6.72 6.57 11.44
CA ILE A 21 6.14 5.22 11.48
C ILE A 21 6.96 4.42 12.49
N GLN A 22 6.29 3.82 13.49
CA GLN A 22 6.98 2.99 14.47
C GLN A 22 7.17 1.57 13.93
N ASN A 23 8.08 0.82 14.57
CA ASN A 23 8.29 -0.56 14.19
C ASN A 23 7.01 -1.38 14.43
N GLY A 24 6.54 -2.06 13.38
CA GLY A 24 5.30 -2.85 13.41
C GLY A 24 4.04 -2.08 13.02
N ASP A 25 4.12 -0.76 12.80
CA ASP A 25 2.97 0.03 12.34
C ASP A 25 2.61 -0.28 10.87
N VAL A 26 1.32 -0.15 10.57
CA VAL A 26 0.83 -0.14 9.19
C VAL A 26 0.97 1.26 8.61
N VAL A 27 1.60 1.37 7.44
CA VAL A 27 1.68 2.63 6.69
C VAL A 27 0.28 3.01 6.19
N LYS A 28 -0.26 4.12 6.70
CA LYS A 28 -1.56 4.67 6.27
C LYS A 28 -1.33 5.73 5.20
N LEU A 29 -1.60 5.38 3.93
CA LEU A 29 -1.55 6.32 2.81
C LEU A 29 -2.88 7.08 2.80
N ASP A 30 -2.85 8.30 3.30
CA ASP A 30 -4.03 9.11 3.60
C ASP A 30 -4.62 9.79 2.36
N LYS A 31 -3.81 10.05 1.34
CA LYS A 31 -4.27 10.61 0.06
C LYS A 31 -4.54 9.50 -0.95
N VAL A 32 -5.81 9.33 -1.31
CA VAL A 32 -6.28 8.32 -2.27
C VAL A 32 -6.65 9.00 -3.59
N ASP A 33 -5.90 8.73 -4.65
CA ASP A 33 -6.16 9.28 -6.00
C ASP A 33 -7.15 8.40 -6.79
N MET A 34 -7.20 7.08 -6.51
CA MET A 34 -8.11 6.10 -7.14
C MET A 34 -8.41 4.94 -6.17
N ASN A 35 -9.63 4.41 -6.18
CA ASN A 35 -10.03 3.26 -5.33
C ASN A 35 -11.21 2.48 -5.94
N ASP A 36 -11.05 2.01 -7.18
CA ASP A 36 -12.06 1.23 -7.86
C ASP A 36 -12.30 -0.10 -7.14
N GLY A 37 -13.57 -0.42 -6.87
CA GLY A 37 -13.95 -1.57 -6.06
C GLY A 37 -13.81 -1.35 -4.55
N ASN A 38 -13.41 -0.15 -4.10
CA ASN A 38 -13.34 0.27 -2.69
C ASN A 38 -12.54 -0.68 -1.78
N GLY A 39 -11.49 -1.31 -2.32
CA GLY A 39 -10.67 -2.28 -1.61
C GLY A 39 -9.68 -1.65 -0.62
N TYR A 40 -9.21 -0.42 -0.88
CA TYR A 40 -8.27 0.27 0.02
C TYR A 40 -8.99 1.09 1.10
N HIS A 41 -8.55 0.96 2.35
CA HIS A 41 -9.10 1.70 3.48
C HIS A 41 -8.04 2.63 4.12
N PRO A 42 -8.05 3.94 3.86
CA PRO A 42 -7.00 4.86 4.34
C PRO A 42 -6.94 4.96 5.87
N ALA A 43 -8.05 4.76 6.57
CA ALA A 43 -8.12 4.82 8.04
C ALA A 43 -7.21 3.77 8.73
N ASN A 44 -6.99 2.62 8.08
CA ASN A 44 -6.15 1.54 8.61
C ASN A 44 -5.00 1.12 7.68
N GLY A 45 -4.90 1.69 6.48
CA GLY A 45 -3.81 1.43 5.53
C GLY A 45 -3.90 0.07 4.80
N VAL A 46 -5.03 -0.64 4.91
CA VAL A 46 -5.16 -2.01 4.40
C VAL A 46 -5.94 -2.05 3.09
N PHE A 47 -5.37 -2.73 2.09
CA PHE A 47 -6.10 -3.18 0.91
C PHE A 47 -6.72 -4.56 1.18
N ARG A 48 -8.05 -4.66 1.06
CA ARG A 48 -8.81 -5.91 1.11
C ARG A 48 -9.27 -6.24 -0.30
N ALA A 49 -8.74 -7.33 -0.86
CA ALA A 49 -9.13 -7.80 -2.19
C ALA A 49 -10.66 -8.02 -2.25
N PRO A 50 -11.42 -7.24 -3.05
CA PRO A 50 -12.88 -7.34 -3.09
C PRO A 50 -13.36 -8.57 -3.88
N VAL A 51 -12.50 -9.09 -4.76
CA VAL A 51 -12.75 -10.27 -5.59
C VAL A 51 -11.56 -11.22 -5.56
N LYS A 52 -11.80 -12.51 -5.78
CA LYS A 52 -10.72 -13.50 -5.93
C LYS A 52 -9.97 -13.25 -7.24
N GLY A 53 -8.65 -13.24 -7.19
CA GLY A 53 -7.82 -13.03 -8.37
C GLY A 53 -6.36 -12.79 -8.04
N MET A 54 -5.58 -12.56 -9.09
CA MET A 54 -4.19 -12.14 -8.99
C MET A 54 -4.11 -10.62 -8.94
N TYR A 55 -3.25 -10.09 -8.08
CA TYR A 55 -3.05 -8.65 -7.89
C TYR A 55 -1.57 -8.31 -8.10
N MET A 56 -1.33 -7.17 -8.74
CA MET A 56 0.00 -6.57 -8.85
C MET A 56 0.07 -5.37 -7.92
N LEU A 57 1.08 -5.32 -7.07
CA LEU A 57 1.32 -4.21 -6.15
C LEU A 57 2.68 -3.59 -6.47
N SER A 58 2.70 -2.28 -6.66
CA SER A 58 3.91 -1.48 -6.83
C SER A 58 4.01 -0.50 -5.67
N ILE A 59 5.17 -0.45 -5.02
CA ILE A 59 5.39 0.33 -3.81
C ILE A 59 6.70 1.08 -3.95
N THR A 60 6.64 2.39 -3.73
CA THR A 60 7.82 3.25 -3.63
C THR A 60 7.83 3.87 -2.24
N ALA A 61 8.97 3.84 -1.58
CA ALA A 61 9.15 4.43 -0.26
C ALA A 61 10.38 5.34 -0.26
N MET A 62 10.23 6.49 0.39
CA MET A 62 11.30 7.47 0.57
C MET A 62 11.35 7.88 2.03
N ASN A 63 12.55 8.18 2.51
CA ASN A 63 12.79 8.66 3.86
C ASN A 63 13.57 9.96 3.85
N ARG A 64 13.53 10.64 5.00
CA ARG A 64 14.47 11.71 5.31
C ARG A 64 15.88 11.13 5.44
N GLU A 65 16.86 11.90 5.00
CA GLU A 65 18.27 11.53 5.00
C GLU A 65 18.76 11.03 6.38
N GLY A 66 19.54 9.94 6.38
CA GLY A 66 20.11 9.32 7.57
C GLY A 66 19.34 8.11 8.12
N ASP A 67 18.01 8.07 7.92
CA ASP A 67 17.18 7.00 8.50
C ASP A 67 17.02 5.80 7.54
N PRO A 68 17.20 4.55 8.00
CA PRO A 68 16.90 3.40 7.18
C PRO A 68 15.39 3.20 7.05
N VAL A 69 14.92 2.82 5.86
CA VAL A 69 13.54 2.35 5.64
C VAL A 69 13.53 0.83 5.62
N HIS A 70 12.68 0.26 6.45
CA HIS A 70 12.33 -1.16 6.41
C HIS A 70 10.81 -1.26 6.33
N LEU A 71 10.29 -1.53 5.12
CA LEU A 71 8.86 -1.76 4.93
C LEU A 71 8.63 -3.18 4.45
N ALA A 72 7.64 -3.85 5.02
CA ALA A 72 7.22 -5.17 4.61
C ALA A 72 5.84 -5.10 3.96
N LEU A 73 5.68 -5.75 2.81
CA LEU A 73 4.36 -6.03 2.27
C LEU A 73 3.82 -7.28 2.96
N MET A 74 2.70 -7.11 3.68
CA MET A 74 2.08 -8.16 4.47
C MET A 74 0.77 -8.66 3.84
N ASN A 75 0.51 -9.96 3.96
CA ASN A 75 -0.83 -10.55 3.78
C ASN A 75 -1.26 -11.23 5.09
N GLY A 76 -2.12 -10.54 5.84
CA GLY A 76 -2.39 -10.92 7.23
C GLY A 76 -1.11 -10.83 8.05
N VAL A 77 -0.69 -11.95 8.65
CA VAL A 77 0.55 -12.06 9.43
C VAL A 77 1.77 -12.52 8.61
N LYS A 78 1.58 -12.81 7.32
CA LYS A 78 2.65 -13.33 6.46
C LYS A 78 3.33 -12.17 5.72
N GLU A 79 4.64 -12.04 5.91
CA GLU A 79 5.47 -11.20 5.05
C GLU A 79 5.59 -11.82 3.66
N LEU A 80 5.26 -11.04 2.63
CA LEU A 80 5.40 -11.44 1.23
C LEU A 80 6.74 -10.98 0.65
N THR A 81 7.13 -9.73 0.94
CA THR A 81 8.40 -9.14 0.51
C THR A 81 8.75 -7.94 1.38
N ARG A 82 10.01 -7.50 1.30
CA ARG A 82 10.56 -6.38 2.07
C ARG A 82 11.24 -5.37 1.15
N LEU A 83 10.92 -4.10 1.37
CA LEU A 83 11.60 -2.96 0.79
C LEU A 83 12.61 -2.43 1.81
N PHE A 84 13.86 -2.25 1.36
CA PHE A 84 14.93 -1.66 2.15
C PHE A 84 15.52 -0.47 1.41
N SER A 85 15.71 0.63 2.12
CA SER A 85 16.49 1.78 1.65
C SER A 85 17.40 2.27 2.77
N ARG A 86 18.67 2.46 2.44
CA ARG A 86 19.64 3.18 3.26
C ARG A 86 20.49 4.01 2.32
N ARG A 87 20.56 5.31 2.55
CA ARG A 87 21.60 6.10 1.90
C ARG A 87 22.92 5.81 2.61
N HIS A 88 23.85 5.19 1.89
CA HIS A 88 25.26 5.18 2.27
C HIS A 88 25.81 6.55 1.88
N CYS A 89 26.08 7.39 2.88
CA CYS A 89 27.01 8.49 2.74
C CYS A 89 28.45 7.97 2.78
#